data_AF-A0A3B0Y2N9-F1
#
_entry.id   AF-A0A3B0Y2N9-F1
#
_cell.length_a   1.000
_cell.length_b   1.000
_cell.length_c   1.000
_cell.angle_alpha   90.00
_cell.angle_beta   90.00
_cell.angle_gamma   90.00
#
_symmetry.space_group_name_H-M   'P 1'
#
loop_
_entity.id
_entity.type
_entity.pdbx_description
1 polymer ?
#
loop_
_entity_poly.entity_id
_entity_poly.type
_entity_poly.pdbx_seq_one_letter_code
_entity_poly.pdbx_strand_id
1 'polypeptide(L)'
;EETGQWKMQEIAGSEKQWPADLILLAMGFTGPEHYVSDALGIEYDSRSNYQAEYTKYATNIKGVYAAGDCRRGQSLVVWGINEGRQAAAEIDRFLTENN
;
A
#
# COMPACT_ATOMS: atom_id res chain seq x y z
N GLU A 1 5.84 31.44 4.12
CA GLU A 1 4.49 31.33 3.53
C GLU A 1 4.08 29.87 3.45
N GLU A 2 2.79 29.65 3.59
CA GLU A 2 2.11 28.43 4.04
C GLU A 2 2.17 27.29 3.01
N THR A 3 2.92 26.23 3.30
CA THR A 3 2.80 24.95 2.55
C THR A 3 1.60 24.12 3.00
N GLY A 4 0.76 24.62 3.92
CA GLY A 4 -0.41 23.92 4.46
C GLY A 4 -0.09 22.64 5.25
N GLN A 5 1.20 22.33 5.47
CA GLN A 5 1.62 21.12 6.17
C GLN A 5 1.66 21.36 7.68
N TRP A 6 0.87 20.56 8.41
CA TRP A 6 0.91 20.51 9.87
C TRP A 6 2.27 20.00 10.33
N LYS A 7 2.99 20.82 11.09
CA LYS A 7 4.18 20.38 11.83
C LYS A 7 3.75 19.97 13.23
N MET A 8 3.77 18.68 13.51
CA MET A 8 3.61 18.18 14.87
C MET A 8 4.85 18.55 15.68
N GLN A 9 4.67 19.30 16.75
CA GLN A 9 5.73 19.67 17.69
C GLN A 9 5.24 19.37 19.11
N GLU A 10 6.07 18.71 19.89
CA GLU A 10 5.79 18.47 21.30
C GLU A 10 5.73 19.79 22.08
N ILE A 11 4.76 19.90 22.99
CA ILE A 11 4.59 21.07 23.86
C ILE A 11 5.02 20.65 25.27
N ALA A 12 6.16 21.16 25.72
CA ALA A 12 6.68 20.86 27.05
C ALA A 12 5.68 21.25 28.15
N GLY A 13 5.46 20.38 29.13
CA GLY A 13 4.53 20.64 30.23
C GLY A 13 3.05 20.38 29.89
N SER A 14 2.75 19.89 28.68
CA SER A 14 1.39 19.55 28.24
C SER A 14 1.01 18.08 28.45
N GLU A 15 1.88 17.30 29.11
CA GLU A 15 1.71 15.88 29.34
C GLU A 15 0.46 15.60 30.18
N LYS A 16 -0.30 14.56 29.81
CA LYS A 16 -1.53 14.15 30.51
C LYS A 16 -1.51 12.65 30.77
N GLN A 17 -2.02 12.26 31.94
CA GLN A 17 -2.27 10.87 32.27
C GLN A 17 -3.77 10.60 32.17
N TRP A 18 -4.13 9.56 31.45
CA TRP A 18 -5.52 9.13 31.28
C TRP A 18 -5.65 7.72 31.84
N PRO A 19 -6.48 7.47 32.88
CA PRO A 19 -6.74 6.12 33.34
C PRO A 19 -7.48 5.33 32.24
N ALA A 20 -7.00 4.14 31.91
CA ALA A 20 -7.61 3.28 30.91
C ALA A 20 -7.48 1.81 31.33
N ASP A 21 -8.59 1.08 31.32
CA ASP A 21 -8.61 -0.36 31.57
C ASP A 21 -8.21 -1.17 30.32
N LEU A 22 -8.43 -0.60 29.12
CA LEU A 22 -8.12 -1.19 27.83
C LEU A 22 -7.74 -0.11 26.81
N ILE A 23 -6.71 -0.39 26.01
CA ILE A 23 -6.26 0.48 24.92
C ILE A 23 -6.32 -0.32 23.61
N LEU A 24 -7.02 0.23 22.60
CA LEU A 24 -7.10 -0.33 21.26
C LEU A 24 -6.39 0.61 20.28
N LEU A 25 -5.30 0.15 19.67
CA LEU A 25 -4.53 0.94 18.72
C LEU A 25 -5.11 0.78 17.31
N ALA A 26 -5.70 1.84 16.77
CA ALA A 26 -6.30 1.88 15.44
C ALA A 26 -5.47 2.73 14.45
N MET A 27 -4.16 2.49 14.38
CA MET A 27 -3.22 3.29 13.58
C MET A 27 -3.18 2.89 12.09
N GLY A 28 -3.95 1.88 11.71
CA GLY A 28 -3.93 1.30 10.37
C GLY A 28 -2.72 0.37 10.15
N PHE A 29 -2.39 0.14 8.88
CA PHE A 29 -1.27 -0.71 8.44
C PHE A 29 -0.42 0.01 7.39
N THR A 30 0.86 -0.36 7.28
CA THR A 30 1.81 0.26 6.36
C THR A 30 1.92 -0.46 5.02
N GLY A 31 1.70 -1.78 5.01
CA GLY A 31 1.78 -2.64 3.83
C GLY A 31 1.31 -4.07 4.16
N PRO A 32 1.33 -4.98 3.18
CA PRO A 32 1.01 -6.40 3.40
C PRO A 32 2.10 -7.12 4.20
N GLU A 33 1.78 -8.33 4.69
CA GLU A 33 2.79 -9.24 5.25
C GLU A 33 3.70 -9.78 4.14
N HIS A 34 5.02 -9.79 4.37
CA HIS A 34 5.99 -9.99 3.29
C HIS A 34 6.47 -11.44 3.07
N TYR A 35 6.04 -12.42 3.86
CA TYR A 35 6.57 -13.78 3.77
C TYR A 35 6.40 -14.42 2.37
N VAL A 36 5.31 -14.10 1.65
CA VAL A 36 5.09 -14.57 0.26
C VAL A 36 5.92 -13.77 -0.73
N SER A 37 5.93 -12.45 -0.59
CA SER A 37 6.61 -11.55 -1.53
C SER A 37 8.13 -11.63 -1.42
N ASP A 38 8.66 -11.84 -0.22
CA ASP A 38 10.08 -12.10 0.04
C ASP A 38 10.53 -13.41 -0.63
N ALA A 39 9.71 -14.47 -0.51
CA ALA A 39 9.99 -15.75 -1.15
C ALA A 39 10.01 -15.67 -2.67
N LEU A 40 9.22 -14.75 -3.25
CA LEU A 40 9.18 -14.48 -4.69
C LEU A 40 10.21 -13.44 -5.16
N GLY A 41 10.84 -12.71 -4.22
CA GLY A 41 11.75 -11.60 -4.55
C GLY A 41 11.04 -10.37 -5.13
N ILE A 42 9.79 -10.10 -4.72
CA ILE A 42 9.05 -8.92 -5.16
C ILE A 42 9.66 -7.66 -4.51
N GLU A 43 9.92 -6.63 -5.32
CA GLU A 43 10.41 -5.34 -4.84
C GLU A 43 9.30 -4.53 -4.14
N TYR A 44 9.70 -3.65 -3.21
CA TYR A 44 8.78 -2.81 -2.44
C TYR A 44 8.99 -1.33 -2.70
N ASP A 45 7.92 -0.54 -2.56
CA ASP A 45 7.99 0.92 -2.54
C ASP A 45 8.53 1.42 -1.18
N SER A 46 8.73 2.73 -1.06
CA SER A 46 9.22 3.36 0.19
C SER A 46 8.26 3.23 1.37
N ARG A 47 7.03 2.74 1.16
CA ARG A 47 5.99 2.53 2.17
C ARG A 47 5.77 1.05 2.49
N SER A 48 6.61 0.15 1.97
CA SER A 48 6.48 -1.31 2.13
C SER A 48 5.29 -1.92 1.36
N ASN A 49 4.75 -1.26 0.35
CA ASN A 49 3.80 -1.88 -0.58
C ASN A 49 4.56 -2.60 -1.70
N TYR A 50 3.92 -3.55 -2.37
CA TYR A 50 4.48 -4.18 -3.56
C TYR A 50 4.67 -3.14 -4.67
N GLN A 51 5.91 -3.01 -5.13
CA GLN A 51 6.28 -2.07 -6.17
C GLN A 51 5.65 -2.51 -7.50
N ALA A 52 4.60 -1.79 -7.90
CA ALA A 52 4.03 -1.91 -9.24
C ALA A 52 3.48 -0.55 -9.69
N GLU A 53 3.90 -0.14 -10.89
CA GLU A 53 3.52 1.14 -11.48
C GLU A 53 2.01 1.20 -11.70
N TYR A 54 1.38 2.30 -11.28
CA TYR A 54 -0.03 2.55 -11.59
C TYR A 54 -0.24 2.52 -13.11
N THR A 55 -1.36 1.99 -13.58
CA THR A 55 -1.67 1.63 -14.98
C THR A 55 -1.04 0.35 -15.52
N LYS A 56 0.14 -0.09 -15.02
CA LYS A 56 0.78 -1.34 -15.48
C LYS A 56 0.55 -2.52 -14.56
N TYR A 57 0.52 -2.27 -13.24
CA TYR A 57 0.29 -3.27 -12.19
C TYR A 57 1.29 -4.44 -12.14
N ALA A 58 2.23 -4.53 -13.08
CA ALA A 58 3.29 -5.53 -13.10
C ALA A 58 4.32 -5.24 -12.00
N THR A 59 4.75 -6.29 -11.32
CA THR A 59 5.88 -6.26 -10.40
C THR A 59 7.20 -6.45 -11.17
N ASN A 60 8.33 -6.47 -10.46
CA ASN A 60 9.62 -6.86 -11.03
C ASN A 60 9.66 -8.33 -11.49
N ILE A 61 8.75 -9.19 -11.01
CA ILE A 61 8.67 -10.59 -11.42
C ILE A 61 7.75 -10.74 -12.64
N LYS A 62 8.29 -11.26 -13.75
CA LYS A 62 7.55 -11.42 -15.01
C LYS A 62 6.31 -12.30 -14.79
N GLY A 63 5.14 -11.79 -15.19
CA GLY A 63 3.86 -12.48 -15.05
C GLY A 63 3.22 -12.34 -13.66
N VAL A 64 3.82 -11.60 -12.73
CA VAL A 64 3.27 -11.32 -11.40
C VAL A 64 2.85 -9.86 -11.32
N TYR A 65 1.62 -9.65 -10.84
CA TYR A 65 0.97 -8.33 -10.78
C TYR A 65 0.47 -8.05 -9.36
N ALA A 66 0.36 -6.77 -9.01
CA ALA A 66 -0.16 -6.31 -7.72
C ALA A 66 -1.23 -5.22 -7.94
N ALA A 67 -2.29 -5.23 -7.12
CA ALA A 67 -3.39 -4.28 -7.18
C ALA A 67 -4.07 -4.13 -5.82
N GLY A 68 -4.71 -2.98 -5.57
CA GLY A 68 -5.41 -2.71 -4.32
C GLY A 68 -4.44 -2.39 -3.19
N ASP A 69 -4.84 -2.69 -1.94
CA ASP A 69 -4.14 -2.21 -0.75
C ASP A 69 -2.69 -2.72 -0.66
N CYS A 70 -2.36 -3.89 -1.21
CA CYS A 70 -0.98 -4.38 -1.23
C CYS A 70 -0.04 -3.59 -2.16
N ARG A 71 -0.59 -2.82 -3.12
CA ARG A 71 0.16 -1.96 -4.05
C ARG A 71 0.03 -0.48 -3.69
N ARG A 72 -1.18 -0.05 -3.31
CA ARG A 72 -1.52 1.35 -3.07
C ARG A 72 -1.30 1.78 -1.61
N GLY A 73 -1.36 0.83 -0.68
CA GLY A 73 -1.60 1.08 0.74
C GLY A 73 -3.09 1.27 1.05
N GLN A 74 -3.43 1.34 2.33
CA GLN A 74 -4.80 1.46 2.85
C GLN A 74 -5.66 2.48 2.07
N SER A 75 -6.78 2.01 1.51
CA SER A 75 -7.65 2.80 0.64
C SER A 75 -9.13 2.35 0.75
N LEU A 76 -9.97 2.87 -0.15
CA LEU A 76 -11.37 2.45 -0.28
C LEU A 76 -11.50 1.18 -1.11
N VAL A 77 -12.50 0.36 -0.80
CA VAL A 77 -12.83 -0.87 -1.57
C VAL A 77 -12.99 -0.59 -3.07
N VAL A 78 -13.58 0.55 -3.44
CA VAL A 78 -13.75 0.94 -4.86
C VAL A 78 -12.41 1.09 -5.59
N TRP A 79 -11.35 1.50 -4.89
CA TRP A 79 -10.00 1.55 -5.46
C TRP A 79 -9.44 0.16 -5.69
N GLY A 80 -9.63 -0.76 -4.73
CA GLY A 80 -9.25 -2.17 -4.92
C GLY A 80 -9.94 -2.80 -6.14
N ILE A 81 -11.25 -2.56 -6.31
CA ILE A 81 -12.02 -3.03 -7.48
C ILE A 81 -11.49 -2.40 -8.76
N ASN A 82 -11.27 -1.09 -8.76
CA ASN A 82 -10.81 -0.37 -9.94
C ASN A 82 -9.41 -0.84 -10.39
N GLU A 83 -8.46 -0.93 -9.48
CA GLU A 83 -7.10 -1.43 -9.78
C GLU A 83 -7.14 -2.90 -10.19
N GLY A 84 -7.95 -3.74 -9.56
CA GLY A 84 -8.10 -5.15 -9.96
C GLY A 84 -8.60 -5.31 -11.40
N ARG A 85 -9.54 -4.48 -11.85
CA ARG A 85 -10.01 -4.47 -13.25
C ARG A 85 -8.92 -4.06 -14.23
N GLN A 86 -8.11 -3.07 -13.87
CA GLN A 86 -7.03 -2.62 -14.73
C GLN A 86 -5.87 -3.64 -14.77
N ALA A 87 -5.50 -4.22 -13.62
CA ALA A 87 -4.51 -5.30 -13.56
C ALA A 87 -4.94 -6.52 -14.40
N ALA A 88 -6.22 -6.89 -14.36
CA ALA A 88 -6.76 -7.94 -15.23
C ALA A 88 -6.60 -7.62 -16.73
N ALA A 89 -6.79 -6.36 -17.13
CA ALA A 89 -6.58 -5.94 -18.51
C ALA A 89 -5.10 -5.99 -18.94
N GLU A 90 -4.16 -5.67 -18.04
CA GLU A 90 -2.72 -5.79 -18.31
C GLU A 90 -2.26 -7.25 -18.36
N ILE A 91 -2.83 -8.12 -17.51
CA ILE A 91 -2.60 -9.57 -17.58
C ILE A 91 -3.12 -10.13 -18.91
N ASP A 92 -4.32 -9.74 -19.33
CA ASP A 92 -4.90 -10.16 -20.61
C ASP A 92 -4.02 -9.76 -21.80
N ARG A 93 -3.55 -8.51 -21.86
CA ARG A 93 -2.58 -8.07 -22.88
C ARG A 93 -1.31 -8.89 -22.86
N PHE A 94 -0.72 -9.12 -21.68
CA PHE A 94 0.49 -9.92 -21.55
C PHE A 94 0.31 -11.36 -22.06
N LEU A 95 -0.85 -11.98 -21.81
CA LEU A 95 -1.13 -13.35 -22.25
C LEU A 95 -1.47 -13.42 -23.74
N THR A 96 -2.01 -12.36 -24.33
CA THR A 96 -2.47 -12.34 -25.74
C THR A 96 -1.42 -11.81 -26.71
N GLU A 97 -0.52 -10.91 -26.30
CA GLU A 97 0.60 -10.41 -27.12
C GLU A 97 1.71 -11.46 -27.32
N ASN A 98 1.70 -12.55 -26.56
CA ASN A 98 2.62 -13.68 -26.70
C ASN A 98 2.10 -14.80 -27.66
N ASN A 99 1.01 -14.55 -28.40
CA ASN A 99 0.47 -15.45 -29.44
C ASN A 99 0.72 -14.91 -30.86
#